data_AF-A0A5B7AUS8-F1
#
_entry.id   AF-A0A5B7AUS8-F1
#
_cell.length_a   1.000
_cell.length_b   1.000
_cell.length_c   1.000
_cell.angle_alpha   90.00
_cell.angle_beta   90.00
_cell.angle_gamma   90.00
#
_symmetry.space_group_name_H-M   'P 1'
#
loop_
_entity.id
_entity.type
_entity.pdbx_description
1 polymer ?
#
loop_
_entity_poly.entity_id
_entity_poly.type
_entity_poly.pdbx_seq_one_letter_code
_entity_poly.pdbx_strand_id
1 'polypeptide(L)'
;MGSYKNLAWVCFLSDQAVVYTVFAANSAALEASVLAVSGAKGFQWMKLCNRYTRFCIQIGGALLCGYGASLFMAVISSISAYTLFRLYSPKQFLLLKSMF
;
A
#
# COMPACT_ATOMS: atom_id res chain seq x y z
N MET A 1 -15.91 -19.35 19.96
CA MET A 1 -16.27 -18.09 19.26
C MET A 1 -15.25 -16.95 19.38
N GLY A 2 -14.14 -17.07 20.12
CA GLY A 2 -13.09 -16.02 20.17
C GLY A 2 -12.03 -16.13 19.06
N SER A 3 -11.66 -17.36 18.67
CA SER A 3 -10.54 -17.62 17.74
C SER A 3 -10.73 -16.99 16.35
N TYR A 4 -11.93 -17.04 15.76
CA TYR A 4 -12.17 -16.48 14.42
C TYR A 4 -12.13 -14.95 14.38
N LYS A 5 -12.49 -14.26 15.47
CA LYS A 5 -12.42 -12.79 15.55
C LYS A 5 -10.97 -12.33 15.63
N ASN A 6 -10.17 -13.03 16.43
CA ASN A 6 -8.73 -12.78 16.55
C ASN A 6 -8.02 -13.06 15.23
N LEU A 7 -8.38 -14.13 14.53
CA LEU A 7 -7.83 -14.46 13.22
C LEU A 7 -8.15 -13.36 12.18
N ALA A 8 -9.39 -12.87 12.14
CA ALA A 8 -9.78 -11.78 11.24
C ALA A 8 -9.00 -10.48 11.53
N TRP A 9 -8.77 -10.14 12.79
CA TRP A 9 -7.93 -9.00 13.18
C TRP A 9 -6.47 -9.18 12.76
N VAL A 10 -5.89 -10.37 12.98
CA VAL A 10 -4.52 -10.67 12.58
C VAL A 10 -4.36 -10.56 11.06
N CYS A 11 -5.29 -11.13 10.28
CA CYS A 11 -5.30 -10.99 8.82
C CYS A 11 -5.39 -9.51 8.41
N PHE A 12 -6.35 -8.76 8.93
CA PHE A 12 -6.52 -7.34 8.59
C PHE A 12 -5.28 -6.50 8.92
N LEU A 13 -4.71 -6.64 10.13
CA LEU A 13 -3.51 -5.92 10.52
C LEU A 13 -2.29 -6.30 9.67
N SER A 14 -2.16 -7.59 9.34
CA SER A 14 -1.10 -8.09 8.47
C SER A 14 -1.24 -7.52 7.04
N ASP A 15 -2.43 -7.59 6.45
CA ASP A 15 -2.72 -7.00 5.13
C ASP A 15 -2.37 -5.51 5.12
N GLN A 16 -2.80 -4.79 6.15
CA GLN A 16 -2.59 -3.36 6.26
C GLN A 16 -1.10 -3.01 6.41
N ALA A 17 -0.35 -3.74 7.24
CA ALA A 17 1.10 -3.55 7.38
C ALA A 17 1.86 -3.77 6.06
N VAL A 18 1.50 -4.82 5.30
CA VAL A 18 2.13 -5.12 4.01
C VAL A 18 1.82 -4.01 2.99
N VAL A 19 0.57 -3.55 2.89
CA VAL A 19 0.20 -2.45 1.99
C VAL A 19 1.01 -1.19 2.28
N TYR A 20 1.06 -0.77 3.54
CA TYR A 20 1.78 0.45 3.93
C TYR A 20 3.27 0.36 3.69
N THR A 21 3.89 -0.77 4.02
CA THR A 21 5.33 -0.97 3.82
C THR A 21 5.72 -0.98 2.34
N VAL A 22 4.96 -1.68 1.50
CA VAL A 22 5.22 -1.71 0.05
C VAL A 22 5.00 -0.33 -0.57
N PHE A 23 3.92 0.36 -0.20
CA PHE A 23 3.66 1.72 -0.68
C PHE A 23 4.75 2.71 -0.27
N ALA A 24 5.22 2.65 0.99
CA ALA A 24 6.30 3.49 1.50
C ALA A 24 7.62 3.20 0.78
N ALA A 25 7.98 1.92 0.61
CA ALA A 25 9.18 1.51 -0.11
C ALA A 25 9.17 1.97 -1.57
N ASN A 26 8.02 1.82 -2.26
CA ASN A 26 7.88 2.23 -3.65
C ASN A 26 7.95 3.76 -3.81
N SER A 27 7.39 4.50 -2.85
CA SER A 27 7.49 5.96 -2.80
C SER A 27 8.92 6.45 -2.54
N ALA A 28 9.63 5.81 -1.61
CA ALA A 28 11.04 6.12 -1.39
C ALA A 28 11.90 5.83 -2.64
N ALA A 29 11.63 4.72 -3.34
CA ALA A 29 12.30 4.38 -4.58
C ALA A 29 11.92 5.35 -5.73
N LEU A 30 10.69 5.86 -5.76
CA LEU A 30 10.24 6.88 -6.70
C LEU A 30 11.02 8.19 -6.50
N GLU A 31 11.14 8.68 -5.27
CA GLU A 31 11.92 9.89 -4.96
C GLU A 31 13.39 9.75 -5.42
N ALA A 32 14.02 8.60 -5.12
CA ALA A 32 15.36 8.30 -5.60
C ALA A 32 15.45 8.27 -7.15
N SER A 33 14.42 7.76 -7.81
CA SER A 33 14.35 7.72 -9.27
C SER A 33 14.13 9.09 -9.89
N VAL A 34 13.35 9.96 -9.24
CA VAL A 34 13.17 11.37 -9.65
C VAL A 34 14.50 12.12 -9.58
N LEU A 35 15.32 11.88 -8.54
CA LEU A 35 16.68 12.42 -8.47
C LEU A 35 17.56 11.91 -9.62
N ALA A 36 17.44 10.64 -9.98
CA ALA A 36 18.19 10.04 -11.10
C ALA A 36 17.81 10.62 -12.48
N VAL A 37 16.54 11.02 -12.66
CA VAL A 37 16.03 11.64 -13.90
C VAL A 37 16.33 13.14 -13.96
N SER A 38 16.02 13.87 -12.90
CA SER A 38 16.14 15.33 -12.85
C SER A 38 17.60 15.79 -12.66
N GLY A 39 18.40 15.02 -11.91
CA GLY A 39 19.72 15.44 -11.44
C GLY A 39 19.63 16.59 -10.42
N ALA A 40 20.68 16.77 -9.61
CA ALA A 40 20.74 17.85 -8.63
C ALA A 40 22.01 18.68 -8.85
N LYS A 41 21.86 19.82 -9.54
CA LYS A 41 22.97 20.72 -9.88
C LYS A 41 23.70 21.25 -8.64
N GLY A 42 22.97 21.51 -7.55
CA GLY A 42 23.55 21.96 -6.28
C GLY A 42 24.40 20.91 -5.55
N PHE A 43 24.26 19.63 -5.90
CA PHE A 43 24.97 18.51 -5.28
C PHE A 43 25.98 17.84 -6.24
N GLN A 44 26.28 18.48 -7.37
CA GLN A 44 27.03 17.92 -8.52
C GLN A 44 26.48 16.57 -9.04
N TRP A 45 25.22 16.25 -8.74
CA TRP A 45 24.59 15.01 -9.17
C TRP A 45 24.14 15.12 -10.63
N MET A 46 24.80 14.36 -11.51
CA MET A 46 24.45 14.31 -12.93
C MET A 46 23.19 13.46 -13.18
N LYS A 47 22.47 13.78 -14.27
CA LYS A 47 21.32 12.99 -14.74
C LYS A 47 21.76 11.58 -15.13
N LEU A 48 21.49 10.61 -14.26
CA LEU A 48 21.92 9.23 -14.44
C LEU A 48 21.18 8.56 -15.62
N CYS A 49 19.90 8.89 -15.81
CA CYS A 49 19.10 8.34 -16.91
C CYS A 49 19.54 8.80 -18.31
N ASN A 50 20.34 9.87 -18.41
CA ASN A 50 20.89 10.28 -19.71
C ASN A 50 22.00 9.33 -20.20
N ARG A 51 22.72 8.69 -19.26
CA ARG A 51 23.77 7.72 -19.57
C ARG A 51 23.26 6.28 -19.54
N TYR A 52 22.38 5.94 -18.59
CA TYR A 52 21.90 4.58 -18.34
C TYR A 52 20.39 4.43 -18.57
N THR A 53 19.93 4.78 -19.77
CA THR A 53 18.49 4.78 -20.12
C THR A 53 17.79 3.41 -19.90
N ARG A 54 18.46 2.30 -20.25
CA ARG A 54 17.90 0.94 -20.07
C ARG A 54 17.57 0.62 -18.61
N PHE A 55 18.46 1.00 -17.69
CA PHE A 55 18.27 0.80 -16.26
C PHE A 55 17.09 1.65 -15.74
N CYS A 56 16.98 2.89 -16.22
CA CYS A 56 15.87 3.76 -15.83
C CYS A 56 14.51 3.28 -16.33
N ILE A 57 14.44 2.75 -17.56
CA ILE A 57 13.19 2.16 -18.07
C ILE A 57 12.80 0.93 -17.24
N GLN A 58 13.77 0.10 -16.87
CA GLN A 58 13.53 -1.09 -16.06
C GLN A 58 13.02 -0.74 -14.65
N ILE A 59 13.63 0.24 -13.98
CA ILE A 59 13.15 0.74 -12.69
C ILE A 59 11.78 1.38 -12.83
N GLY A 60 11.55 2.20 -13.86
CA GLY A 60 10.24 2.80 -14.13
C GLY A 60 9.15 1.74 -14.25
N GLY A 61 9.41 0.65 -14.98
CA GLY A 61 8.51 -0.50 -15.06
C GLY A 61 8.30 -1.17 -13.70
N ALA A 62 9.36 -1.39 -12.93
CA ALA A 62 9.27 -1.99 -11.60
C ALA A 62 8.44 -1.13 -10.62
N LEU A 63 8.61 0.19 -10.63
CA LEU A 63 7.83 1.12 -9.82
C LEU A 63 6.35 1.10 -10.20
N LEU A 64 6.04 1.03 -11.50
CA LEU A 64 4.68 0.98 -12.01
C LEU A 64 3.98 -0.32 -11.59
N CYS A 65 4.68 -1.45 -11.70
CA CYS A 65 4.22 -2.73 -11.16
C CYS A 65 4.06 -2.69 -9.63
N GLY A 66 5.00 -2.08 -8.90
CA GLY A 66 4.95 -1.95 -7.45
C GLY A 66 3.77 -1.12 -6.94
N TYR A 67 3.45 -0.01 -7.62
CA TYR A 67 2.24 0.76 -7.33
C TYR A 67 0.98 -0.03 -7.68
N GLY A 68 0.96 -0.74 -8.81
CA GLY A 68 -0.15 -1.63 -9.17
C GLY A 68 -0.40 -2.69 -8.09
N ALA A 69 0.66 -3.38 -7.64
CA ALA A 69 0.58 -4.35 -6.55
C ALA A 69 0.05 -3.72 -5.25
N SER A 70 0.52 -2.52 -4.90
CA SER A 70 0.06 -1.78 -3.72
C SER A 70 -1.45 -1.48 -3.77
N LEU A 71 -1.97 -1.12 -4.94
CA LEU A 71 -3.41 -0.88 -5.15
C LEU A 71 -4.22 -2.16 -4.98
N PHE A 72 -3.79 -3.28 -5.57
CA PHE A 72 -4.47 -4.57 -5.39
C PHE A 72 -4.49 -5.00 -3.93
N MET A 73 -3.37 -4.86 -3.22
CA MET A 73 -3.32 -5.18 -1.79
C MET A 73 -4.20 -4.25 -0.95
N ALA A 74 -4.34 -2.97 -1.33
CA ALA A 74 -5.25 -2.05 -0.65
C ALA A 74 -6.73 -2.48 -0.80
N VAL A 75 -7.11 -3.01 -1.96
CA VAL A 75 -8.44 -3.60 -2.18
C VAL A 75 -8.64 -4.83 -1.30
N ILE A 76 -7.65 -5.72 -1.22
CA ILE A 76 -7.70 -6.90 -0.34
C ILE A 76 -7.86 -6.48 1.13
N SER A 77 -7.06 -5.52 1.59
CA SER A 77 -7.16 -4.97 2.95
C SER A 77 -8.56 -4.38 3.23
N SER A 78 -9.18 -3.73 2.24
CA SER A 78 -10.55 -3.21 2.33
C SER A 78 -11.60 -4.32 2.47
N ILE A 79 -11.45 -5.43 1.76
CA ILE A 79 -12.33 -6.62 1.89
C ILE A 79 -12.19 -7.25 3.28
N SER A 80 -10.95 -7.33 3.78
CA SER A 80 -10.62 -7.82 5.12
C SER A 80 -11.27 -6.94 6.20
N ALA A 81 -11.15 -5.61 6.06
CA ALA A 81 -11.83 -4.64 6.92
C ALA A 81 -13.35 -4.78 6.88
N TYR A 82 -13.95 -4.86 5.69
CA TYR A 82 -15.39 -5.04 5.52
C TYR A 82 -15.89 -6.30 6.23
N THR A 83 -15.16 -7.41 6.08
CA THR A 83 -15.49 -8.69 6.72
C THR A 83 -15.41 -8.58 8.24
N LEU A 84 -14.38 -7.90 8.76
CA LEU A 84 -14.20 -7.64 10.18
C LEU A 84 -15.32 -6.77 10.75
N PHE A 85 -15.67 -5.65 10.11
CA PHE A 85 -16.77 -4.80 10.56
C PHE A 85 -18.12 -5.53 10.51
N ARG A 86 -18.37 -6.34 9.47
CA ARG A 86 -19.58 -7.16 9.38
C ARG A 86 -19.67 -8.19 10.52
N LEU A 87 -18.54 -8.74 10.96
CA LEU A 87 -18.46 -9.70 12.06
C LEU A 87 -18.85 -9.11 13.43
N TYR A 88 -18.57 -7.82 13.63
CA TYR A 88 -19.01 -7.07 14.82
C TYR A 88 -20.42 -6.46 14.65
N SER A 89 -20.91 -6.37 13.41
CA SER A 89 -22.23 -5.83 13.06
C SER A 89 -23.31 -6.88 12.73
N PRO A 90 -23.69 -7.77 13.67
CA PRO A 90 -25.00 -8.41 13.60
C PRO A 90 -26.06 -7.77 14.53
N LYS A 91 -25.70 -6.82 15.42
CA LYS A 91 -26.65 -6.25 16.41
C LYS A 91 -26.64 -4.74 16.65
N GLN A 92 -25.63 -3.96 16.22
CA GLN A 92 -25.63 -2.51 16.49
C GLN A 92 -26.73 -1.76 15.71
N PHE A 93 -27.04 -2.16 14.49
CA PHE A 93 -28.16 -1.55 13.73
C PHE A 93 -29.53 -1.88 14.37
N LEU A 94 -29.68 -3.06 14.98
CA LEU A 94 -30.89 -3.44 15.69
C LEU A 94 -31.00 -2.81 17.09
N LEU A 95 -29.89 -2.58 17.80
CA LEU A 95 -29.90 -1.84 19.06
C LEU A 95 -30.20 -0.36 18.87
N LEU A 96 -29.71 0.26 17.78
CA LEU A 96 -30.07 1.64 17.44
C LEU A 96 -31.57 1.76 17.10
N LYS A 97 -32.15 0.75 16.44
CA LYS A 97 -33.60 0.68 16.15
C LYS A 97 -34.47 0.32 17.35
N SER A 98 -33.92 -0.28 18.41
CA SER A 98 -34.66 -0.57 19.65
C SER A 98 -34.70 0.62 20.61
N MET A 99 -33.85 1.63 20.38
CA MET A 99 -33.72 2.82 21.22
C MET A 99 -34.50 4.02 20.67
N PHE A 100 -35.06 3.91 19.45
CA PHE A 100 -35.98 4.86 18.82
C PHE A 100 -37.34 4.21 18.63
#